data_AF-A0A0W8CV73-F1
#
_entry.id   AF-A0A0W8CV73-F1
#
_cell.length_a   1.000
_cell.length_b   1.000
_cell.length_c   1.000
_cell.angle_alpha   90.00
_cell.angle_beta   90.00
_cell.angle_gamma   90.00
#
_symmetry.space_group_name_H-M   'P 1'
#
loop_
_entity.id
_entity.type
_entity.pdbx_description
1 polymer ?
#
loop_
_entity_poly.entity_id
_entity_poly.type
_entity_poly.pdbx_seq_one_letter_code
_entity_poly.pdbx_strand_id
1 'polypeptide(L)'
;MARKVWFQLVDAATRDAYAGTQTASVSSDDVNNIDDLREAIFTKVSPALPANVIVANFLFYANREIYDEENGQPLDEDLAIGALGASKKGALIVVVPTQRFQQLQRPLLEIPQVDWTMASCSQLVVEDKAELIELPPSCVDGTGIGRSGGPLMLYRRPSLVKQWNEMDRCSIQTYALLWIVGPPGTGKSCTALAFACALDRAYWDVLWIHYSRRYEYFNCVRLHGNMKAVCVIKEETIDRDLPAILNGTSQERQTIVFLDGYVKSSKAGEAARLKCKRWHQENEIKHRLVCICSMATLELSHKGIDWSYWEESTMKRDRWEQSDVVFFDPDKHKVSVSLDDPTWMAPVKWNQGGYDAVFVNKRENLVRFVQVTRAGKHTFDPTYFVALLNKLAAGALNQIAVVELCFVVPMARLEGFVLPVSEDDFQRNVVQVASSEPRATRSSVDQTFQNCNGKVMVIGL
;
A
#
# COMPACT_ATOMS: atom_id res chain seq x y z
N MET A 1 30.79 -44.20 16.05
CA MET A 1 31.65 -43.01 15.92
C MET A 1 30.97 -42.08 14.94
N ALA A 2 30.70 -40.85 15.36
CA ALA A 2 30.11 -39.82 14.52
C ALA A 2 30.91 -39.63 13.23
N ARG A 3 30.23 -39.56 12.09
CA ARG A 3 30.90 -39.24 10.83
C ARG A 3 31.09 -37.73 10.76
N LYS A 4 32.22 -37.28 10.20
CA LYS A 4 32.44 -35.88 9.86
C LYS A 4 31.81 -35.56 8.51
N VAL A 5 31.07 -34.46 8.44
CA VAL A 5 30.57 -33.88 7.19
C VAL A 5 31.44 -32.66 6.86
N TRP A 6 32.22 -32.76 5.79
CA TRP A 6 33.13 -31.70 5.34
C TRP A 6 32.42 -30.68 4.45
N PHE A 7 32.72 -29.40 4.67
CA PHE A 7 32.15 -28.29 3.91
C PHE A 7 33.18 -27.17 3.70
N GLN A 8 32.95 -26.36 2.68
CA GLN A 8 33.72 -25.16 2.37
C GLN A 8 32.76 -24.00 2.15
N LEU A 9 33.05 -22.87 2.82
CA LEU A 9 32.34 -21.62 2.59
C LEU A 9 32.87 -20.96 1.32
N VAL A 10 31.97 -20.49 0.47
CA VAL A 10 32.30 -19.68 -0.71
C VAL A 10 31.47 -18.40 -0.70
N ASP A 11 32.05 -17.33 -1.20
CA ASP A 11 31.35 -16.06 -1.36
C ASP A 11 30.53 -16.08 -2.66
N ALA A 12 29.24 -15.74 -2.59
CA ALA A 12 28.35 -15.85 -3.75
C ALA A 12 28.74 -14.97 -4.94
N ALA A 13 29.37 -13.82 -4.71
CA ALA A 13 29.72 -12.86 -5.75
C ALA A 13 31.02 -13.21 -6.46
N THR A 14 32.04 -13.60 -5.71
CA THR A 14 33.36 -13.97 -6.24
C THR A 14 33.42 -15.44 -6.66
N ARG A 15 32.55 -16.28 -6.10
CA ARG A 15 32.59 -17.75 -6.18
C ARG A 15 33.89 -18.34 -5.60
N ASP A 16 34.73 -17.54 -4.97
CA ASP A 16 35.97 -17.97 -4.34
C ASP A 16 35.72 -18.42 -2.90
N ALA A 17 36.73 -19.05 -2.28
CA ALA A 17 36.67 -19.41 -0.88
C ALA A 17 36.41 -18.17 0.00
N TYR A 18 35.48 -18.28 0.95
CA TYR A 18 35.13 -17.16 1.80
C TYR A 18 36.36 -16.71 2.62
N ALA A 19 36.68 -15.42 2.56
CA ALA A 19 37.93 -14.90 3.12
C ALA A 19 38.08 -15.22 4.61
N GLY A 20 39.28 -15.65 5.01
CA GLY A 20 39.58 -16.02 6.40
C GLY A 20 39.03 -17.37 6.85
N THR A 21 38.44 -18.16 5.94
CA THR A 21 37.88 -19.49 6.25
C THR A 21 38.67 -20.60 5.54
N GLN A 22 38.66 -21.79 6.12
CA GLN A 22 39.21 -23.01 5.51
C GLN A 22 38.13 -24.09 5.50
N THR A 23 38.28 -25.08 4.62
CA THR A 23 37.40 -26.26 4.61
C THR A 23 37.33 -26.89 6.00
N ALA A 24 36.14 -26.94 6.56
CA ALA A 24 35.87 -27.38 7.93
C ALA A 24 34.95 -28.61 7.91
N SER A 25 34.64 -29.14 9.09
CA SER A 25 33.65 -30.22 9.22
C SER A 25 32.79 -30.06 10.47
N VAL A 26 31.57 -30.58 10.41
CA VAL A 26 30.65 -30.75 11.54
C VAL A 26 30.40 -32.23 11.83
N SER A 27 29.96 -32.54 13.06
CA SER A 27 29.57 -33.91 13.44
C SER A 27 28.23 -34.27 12.82
N SER A 28 28.02 -35.53 12.45
CA SER A 28 26.74 -36.02 11.92
C SER A 28 25.78 -36.54 13.00
N ASP A 29 26.09 -36.39 14.30
CA ASP A 29 25.33 -37.05 15.37
C ASP A 29 23.88 -36.54 15.49
N ASP A 30 23.65 -35.27 15.14
CA ASP A 30 22.34 -34.60 15.22
C ASP A 30 21.95 -33.96 13.88
N VAL A 31 22.44 -34.52 12.77
CA VAL A 31 22.28 -33.92 11.44
C VAL A 31 21.73 -34.96 10.46
N ASN A 32 20.43 -34.87 10.15
CA ASN A 32 19.75 -35.85 9.31
C ASN A 32 19.58 -35.37 7.86
N ASN A 33 19.32 -34.08 7.68
CA ASN A 33 19.06 -33.44 6.39
C ASN A 33 19.86 -32.13 6.22
N ILE A 34 19.73 -31.48 5.06
CA ILE A 34 20.47 -30.24 4.76
C ILE A 34 20.08 -29.08 5.69
N ASP A 35 18.84 -29.02 6.18
CA ASP A 35 18.43 -27.98 7.13
C ASP A 35 19.08 -28.12 8.51
N ASP A 36 19.12 -29.34 9.07
CA ASP A 36 19.88 -29.62 10.30
C ASP A 36 21.37 -29.25 10.11
N LEU A 37 21.91 -29.55 8.92
CA LEU A 37 23.31 -29.29 8.57
C LEU A 37 23.59 -27.79 8.49
N ARG A 38 22.61 -27.03 8.00
CA ARG A 38 22.66 -25.58 7.86
C ARG A 38 22.79 -24.91 9.22
N GLU A 39 21.97 -25.30 10.19
CA GLU A 39 22.04 -24.78 11.56
C GLU A 39 23.36 -25.17 12.27
N ALA A 40 23.80 -26.42 12.09
CA ALA A 40 25.07 -26.90 12.66
C ALA A 40 26.28 -26.15 12.09
N ILE A 41 26.29 -25.88 10.78
CA ILE A 41 27.36 -25.11 10.13
C ILE A 41 27.30 -23.66 10.57
N PHE A 42 26.13 -23.01 10.55
CA PHE A 42 25.98 -21.62 10.95
C PHE A 42 26.45 -21.39 12.40
N THR A 43 26.05 -22.26 13.33
CA THR A 43 26.54 -22.21 14.72
C THR A 43 28.07 -22.21 14.78
N LYS A 44 28.72 -23.06 13.97
CA LYS A 44 30.18 -23.18 13.93
C LYS A 44 30.89 -22.00 13.26
N VAL A 45 30.30 -21.40 12.23
CA VAL A 45 30.94 -20.35 11.43
C VAL A 45 30.47 -18.94 11.74
N SER A 46 29.40 -18.79 12.53
CA SER A 46 28.85 -17.49 12.94
C SER A 46 29.89 -16.50 13.50
N PRO A 47 30.93 -16.90 14.25
CA PRO A 47 31.94 -15.94 14.72
C PRO A 47 32.83 -15.38 13.60
N ALA A 48 32.93 -16.08 12.47
CA ALA A 48 33.71 -15.70 11.30
C ALA A 48 32.87 -15.00 10.23
N LEU A 49 31.56 -14.88 10.43
CA LEU A 49 30.63 -14.25 9.50
C LEU A 49 30.16 -12.89 10.02
N PRO A 50 29.82 -11.94 9.14
CA PRO A 50 29.16 -10.71 9.54
C PRO A 50 27.85 -10.96 10.30
N ALA A 51 27.54 -10.13 11.31
CA ALA A 51 26.39 -10.29 12.22
C ALA A 51 25.01 -10.27 11.54
N ASN A 52 24.96 -9.93 10.26
CA ASN A 52 23.75 -9.78 9.45
C ASN A 52 23.59 -10.88 8.38
N VAL A 53 24.42 -11.93 8.45
CA VAL A 53 24.23 -13.15 7.65
C VAL A 53 23.10 -13.96 8.26
N ILE A 54 22.04 -14.20 7.47
CA ILE A 54 20.89 -15.00 7.87
C ILE A 54 21.12 -16.45 7.44
N VAL A 55 21.05 -17.38 8.39
CA VAL A 55 21.26 -18.82 8.22
C VAL A 55 20.42 -19.42 7.08
N ALA A 56 19.14 -19.04 6.99
CA ALA A 56 18.20 -19.51 5.97
C ALA A 56 18.61 -19.18 4.53
N ASN A 57 19.53 -18.22 4.32
CA ASN A 57 19.95 -17.84 2.98
C ASN A 57 21.15 -18.65 2.47
N PHE A 58 21.65 -19.62 3.23
CA PHE A 58 22.72 -20.50 2.77
C PHE A 58 22.22 -21.48 1.72
N LEU A 59 22.90 -21.48 0.57
CA LEU A 59 22.69 -22.47 -0.49
C LEU A 59 23.77 -23.54 -0.39
N PHE A 60 23.36 -24.80 -0.53
CA PHE A 60 24.24 -25.96 -0.45
C PHE A 60 24.41 -26.59 -1.82
N TYR A 61 25.63 -26.96 -2.18
CA TYR A 61 25.92 -27.73 -3.38
C TYR A 61 26.71 -28.97 -2.99
N ALA A 62 26.49 -30.07 -3.72
CA ALA A 62 27.07 -31.38 -3.39
C ALA A 62 28.60 -31.34 -3.29
N ASN A 63 29.26 -30.58 -4.15
CA ASN A 63 30.71 -30.37 -4.18
C ASN A 63 31.06 -29.18 -5.09
N ARG A 64 32.36 -28.90 -5.22
CA ARG A 64 32.89 -27.79 -6.04
C ARG A 64 32.58 -27.94 -7.53
N GLU A 65 32.60 -29.16 -8.07
CA GLU A 65 32.32 -29.43 -9.48
C GLU A 65 30.87 -29.03 -9.82
N ILE A 66 29.90 -29.49 -9.03
CA ILE A 66 28.48 -29.15 -9.22
C ILE A 66 28.23 -27.65 -9.00
N TYR A 67 28.92 -27.02 -8.05
CA TYR A 67 28.79 -25.58 -7.86
C TYR A 67 29.26 -24.81 -9.10
N ASP A 68 30.41 -25.18 -9.67
CA ASP A 68 31.05 -24.50 -10.81
C ASP A 68 30.40 -24.79 -12.18
N GLU A 69 29.53 -25.78 -12.27
CA GLU A 69 28.70 -26.04 -13.46
C GLU A 69 27.70 -24.89 -13.72
N GLU A 70 27.54 -24.51 -15.00
CA GLU A 70 26.66 -23.40 -15.42
C GLU A 70 25.19 -23.61 -15.03
N ASN A 71 24.75 -24.86 -14.92
CA ASN A 71 23.39 -25.25 -14.53
C ASN A 71 23.33 -26.00 -13.19
N GLY A 72 24.40 -25.95 -12.40
CA GLY A 72 24.47 -26.60 -11.09
C GLY A 72 23.30 -26.19 -10.20
N GLN A 73 22.54 -27.17 -9.72
CA GLN A 73 21.41 -26.91 -8.82
C GLN A 73 21.84 -27.03 -7.37
N PRO A 74 21.34 -26.13 -6.48
CA PRO A 74 21.52 -26.31 -5.05
C PRO A 74 20.77 -27.56 -4.58
N LEU A 75 21.23 -28.12 -3.47
CA LEU A 75 20.59 -29.23 -2.79
C LEU A 75 19.30 -28.76 -2.11
N ASP A 76 18.29 -29.63 -2.17
CA ASP A 76 17.03 -29.44 -1.46
C ASP A 76 17.25 -29.50 0.07
N GLU A 77 16.46 -28.73 0.81
CA GLU A 77 16.58 -28.57 2.26
C GLU A 77 16.21 -29.86 3.00
N ASP A 78 15.26 -30.62 2.45
CA ASP A 78 14.79 -31.89 2.99
C ASP A 78 15.68 -33.08 2.57
N LEU A 79 16.72 -32.84 1.77
CA LEU A 79 17.58 -33.90 1.26
C LEU A 79 18.39 -34.55 2.40
N ALA A 80 18.30 -35.88 2.50
CA ALA A 80 19.13 -36.64 3.42
C ALA A 80 20.62 -36.52 3.05
N ILE A 81 21.48 -36.26 4.03
CA ILE A 81 22.91 -35.97 3.80
C ILE A 81 23.66 -37.17 3.19
N GLY A 82 23.29 -38.39 3.58
CA GLY A 82 23.84 -39.63 3.01
C GLY A 82 25.37 -39.64 2.89
N ALA A 83 25.89 -39.78 1.67
CA ALA A 83 27.33 -39.82 1.38
C ALA A 83 27.98 -38.43 1.15
N LEU A 84 27.21 -37.33 1.23
CA LEU A 84 27.72 -35.98 0.98
C LEU A 84 28.75 -35.56 2.04
N GLY A 85 29.78 -34.83 1.62
CA GLY A 85 30.82 -34.35 2.54
C GLY A 85 31.63 -35.45 3.24
N ALA A 86 31.65 -36.69 2.74
CA ALA A 86 32.37 -37.81 3.37
C ALA A 86 33.88 -37.58 3.48
N SER A 87 34.45 -36.73 2.64
CA SER A 87 35.88 -36.41 2.62
C SER A 87 36.10 -34.93 2.34
N LYS A 88 37.29 -34.43 2.71
CA LYS A 88 37.70 -33.04 2.44
C LYS A 88 37.74 -32.71 0.94
N LYS A 89 37.98 -33.70 0.07
CA LYS A 89 37.99 -33.53 -1.40
C LYS A 89 36.57 -33.45 -1.99
N GLY A 90 35.62 -34.15 -1.38
CA GLY A 90 34.19 -34.08 -1.73
C GLY A 90 33.40 -33.22 -0.73
N ALA A 91 34.00 -32.13 -0.24
CA ALA A 91 33.35 -31.23 0.70
C ALA A 91 32.17 -30.52 0.03
N LEU A 92 31.07 -30.35 0.77
CA LEU A 92 29.95 -29.55 0.29
C LEU A 92 30.36 -28.10 0.12
N ILE A 93 29.81 -27.43 -0.88
CA ILE A 93 29.96 -25.98 -1.03
C ILE A 93 28.78 -25.31 -0.38
N VAL A 94 29.06 -24.43 0.58
CA VAL A 94 28.07 -23.61 1.25
C VAL A 94 28.28 -22.19 0.77
N VAL A 95 27.33 -21.72 -0.02
CA VAL A 95 27.38 -20.38 -0.59
C VAL A 95 26.86 -19.41 0.46
N VAL A 96 27.76 -18.55 0.92
CA VAL A 96 27.41 -17.41 1.77
C VAL A 96 26.97 -16.29 0.84
N PRO A 97 25.69 -15.85 0.89
CA PRO A 97 25.21 -14.77 0.06
C PRO A 97 26.03 -13.52 0.32
N THR A 98 26.66 -13.00 -0.73
CA THR A 98 27.22 -11.66 -0.69
C THR A 98 26.03 -10.72 -0.60
N GLN A 99 25.82 -10.12 0.57
CA GLN A 99 24.92 -8.99 0.66
C GLN A 99 25.32 -7.99 -0.43
N ARG A 100 24.36 -7.48 -1.20
CA ARG A 100 24.56 -6.35 -2.12
C ARG A 100 24.85 -5.05 -1.36
N PHE A 101 25.97 -5.03 -0.64
CA PHE A 101 26.52 -3.88 0.07
C PHE A 101 28.05 -3.78 -0.11
N GLN A 102 28.57 -4.22 -1.26
CA GLN A 102 29.92 -3.87 -1.70
C GLN A 102 29.93 -3.29 -3.12
N GLN A 103 29.23 -2.17 -3.29
CA GLN A 103 29.75 -1.04 -4.06
C GLN A 103 29.39 0.25 -3.34
N LEU A 104 29.87 0.40 -2.11
CA LEU A 104 30.27 1.68 -1.53
C LEU A 104 31.24 1.39 -0.38
N GLN A 105 32.45 0.91 -0.68
CA GLN A 105 33.61 1.48 0.01
C GLN A 105 33.71 2.93 -0.48
N ARG A 106 32.81 3.78 0.02
CA ARG A 106 33.08 5.21 0.03
C ARG A 106 34.29 5.36 0.97
N PRO A 107 35.22 6.29 0.69
CA PRO A 107 36.01 6.85 1.78
C PRO A 107 35.06 7.23 2.93
N LEU A 108 35.54 7.37 4.16
CA LEU A 108 34.80 8.00 5.26
C LEU A 108 34.31 9.39 4.80
N LEU A 109 33.25 9.43 4.01
CA LEU A 109 32.45 10.57 3.68
C LEU A 109 31.59 10.71 4.91
N GLU A 110 31.87 11.76 5.66
CA GLU A 110 31.07 12.28 6.75
C GLU A 110 29.61 11.87 6.53
N ILE A 111 29.06 11.10 7.48
CA ILE A 111 27.61 10.85 7.51
C ILE A 111 26.99 12.23 7.38
N PRO A 112 26.20 12.52 6.31
CA PRO A 112 25.66 13.85 6.13
C PRO A 112 24.89 14.18 7.41
N GLN A 113 25.36 15.21 8.14
CA GLN A 113 24.65 15.71 9.30
C GLN A 113 23.35 16.30 8.80
N VAL A 114 22.28 15.51 8.88
CA VAL A 114 20.94 16.03 8.76
C VAL A 114 20.73 16.87 10.01
N ASP A 115 20.64 18.17 9.85
CA ASP A 115 20.43 19.09 10.97
C ASP A 115 19.03 18.89 11.55
N TRP A 116 19.00 18.38 12.79
CA TRP A 116 17.78 18.16 13.55
C TRP A 116 17.52 19.34 14.48
N THR A 117 16.33 19.92 14.39
CA THR A 117 15.83 20.88 15.36
C THR A 117 15.10 20.13 16.48
N MET A 118 15.56 20.30 17.71
CA MET A 118 15.00 19.62 18.89
C MET A 118 13.93 20.46 19.59
N ALA A 119 12.88 19.80 20.06
CA ALA A 119 11.81 20.38 20.87
C ALA A 119 11.29 19.37 21.90
N SER A 120 10.68 19.85 22.98
CA SER A 120 9.95 19.01 23.92
C SER A 120 8.60 18.59 23.34
N CYS A 121 8.26 17.31 23.45
CA CYS A 121 6.97 16.80 23.03
C CYS A 121 6.56 15.64 23.94
N SER A 122 5.60 15.88 24.83
CA SER A 122 5.00 14.83 25.65
C SER A 122 4.18 13.88 24.78
N GLN A 123 4.07 12.62 25.22
CA GLN A 123 3.16 11.66 24.61
C GLN A 123 1.71 12.18 24.68
N LEU A 124 0.98 12.02 23.59
CA LEU A 124 -0.44 12.38 23.53
C LEU A 124 -1.25 11.38 24.36
N VAL A 125 -2.04 11.86 25.31
CA VAL A 125 -3.01 11.04 26.04
C VAL A 125 -4.36 11.18 25.36
N VAL A 126 -4.93 10.06 24.91
CA VAL A 126 -6.25 10.02 24.27
C VAL A 126 -7.23 9.34 25.21
N GLU A 127 -8.19 10.09 25.73
CA GLU A 127 -9.22 9.55 26.60
C GLU A 127 -10.27 8.77 25.81
N ASP A 128 -10.63 7.58 26.26
CA ASP A 128 -11.53 6.66 25.51
C ASP A 128 -12.93 7.22 25.21
N LYS A 129 -13.41 8.17 26.02
CA LYS A 129 -14.76 8.73 25.90
C LYS A 129 -14.80 10.15 25.33
N ALA A 130 -13.64 10.76 25.07
CA ALA A 130 -13.60 12.11 24.53
C ALA A 130 -14.10 12.14 23.07
N GLU A 131 -15.06 13.02 22.78
CA GLU A 131 -15.54 13.24 21.40
C GLU A 131 -14.53 13.97 20.53
N LEU A 132 -13.65 14.75 21.15
CA LEU A 132 -12.60 15.52 20.50
C LEU A 132 -11.23 15.05 20.99
N ILE A 133 -10.31 14.89 20.05
CA ILE A 133 -8.89 14.64 20.31
C ILE A 133 -8.14 15.91 19.91
N GLU A 134 -7.51 16.56 20.87
CA GLU A 134 -6.68 17.74 20.65
C GLU A 134 -5.21 17.32 20.54
N LEU A 135 -4.57 17.63 19.42
CA LEU A 135 -3.13 17.49 19.29
C LEU A 135 -2.49 18.86 19.54
N PRO A 136 -1.64 19.00 20.57
CA PRO A 136 -1.00 20.26 20.88
C PRO A 136 0.00 20.65 19.78
N PRO A 137 0.37 21.96 19.67
CA PRO A 137 1.37 22.42 18.70
C PRO A 137 2.69 21.66 18.76
N SER A 138 3.12 21.25 19.97
CA SER A 138 4.32 20.42 20.16
C SER A 138 4.28 19.11 19.35
N CYS A 139 3.11 18.50 19.19
CA CYS A 139 2.91 17.32 18.33
C CYS A 139 2.88 17.70 16.85
N VAL A 140 2.20 18.79 16.49
CA VAL A 140 1.86 19.16 15.11
C VAL A 140 3.00 19.85 14.35
N ASP A 141 3.74 20.75 15.00
CA ASP A 141 4.68 21.65 14.31
C ASP A 141 5.79 20.89 13.58
N GLY A 142 6.06 21.24 12.32
CA GLY A 142 7.10 20.58 11.52
C GLY A 142 6.74 19.18 11.02
N THR A 143 5.52 18.67 11.26
CA THR A 143 5.07 17.38 10.69
C THR A 143 4.60 17.49 9.24
N GLY A 144 4.43 18.71 8.72
CA GLY A 144 3.77 18.98 7.44
C GLY A 144 2.24 18.91 7.49
N ILE A 145 1.65 18.62 8.65
CA ILE A 145 0.20 18.54 8.86
C ILE A 145 -0.26 19.72 9.74
N GLY A 146 -1.46 20.24 9.47
CA GLY A 146 -2.08 21.27 10.29
C GLY A 146 -1.54 22.68 10.04
N ARG A 147 -1.80 23.60 10.97
CA ARG A 147 -1.31 24.99 10.95
C ARG A 147 -0.23 25.14 12.01
N SER A 148 0.87 25.80 11.65
CA SER A 148 1.97 26.09 12.57
C SER A 148 1.47 26.90 13.77
N GLY A 149 1.89 26.50 14.98
CA GLY A 149 1.57 27.18 16.25
C GLY A 149 0.14 27.00 16.75
N GLY A 150 -0.71 26.25 16.04
CA GLY A 150 -2.10 25.97 16.44
C GLY A 150 -2.34 24.50 16.76
N PRO A 151 -3.24 24.18 17.70
CA PRO A 151 -3.62 22.79 17.94
C PRO A 151 -4.38 22.22 16.74
N LEU A 152 -4.28 20.90 16.55
CA LEU A 152 -5.09 20.16 15.58
C LEU A 152 -6.21 19.42 16.29
N MET A 153 -7.45 19.79 15.99
CA MET A 153 -8.64 19.17 16.58
C MET A 153 -9.18 18.06 15.67
N LEU A 154 -9.40 16.87 16.23
CA LEU A 154 -10.01 15.74 15.54
C LEU A 154 -11.31 15.32 16.23
N TYR A 155 -12.36 15.17 15.44
CA TYR A 155 -13.62 14.59 15.90
C TYR A 155 -13.55 13.06 15.84
N ARG A 156 -13.87 12.39 16.96
CA ARG A 156 -13.81 10.93 17.14
C ARG A 156 -14.96 10.20 16.44
N ARG A 157 -15.08 10.40 15.13
CA ARG A 157 -16.06 9.72 14.28
C ARG A 157 -15.73 8.22 14.13
N PRO A 158 -16.71 7.38 13.77
CA PRO A 158 -16.51 5.93 13.63
C PRO A 158 -15.35 5.52 12.70
N SER A 159 -15.12 6.29 11.61
CA SER A 159 -14.01 6.00 10.69
C SER A 159 -12.63 6.28 11.27
N LEU A 160 -12.50 7.26 12.18
CA LEU A 160 -11.26 7.53 12.92
C LEU A 160 -10.97 6.34 13.84
N VAL A 161 -11.97 5.91 14.63
CA VAL A 161 -11.84 4.77 15.55
C VAL A 161 -11.47 3.50 14.78
N LYS A 162 -12.10 3.25 13.63
CA LYS A 162 -11.75 2.11 12.78
C LYS A 162 -10.31 2.18 12.27
N GLN A 163 -9.87 3.31 11.74
CA GLN A 163 -8.49 3.48 11.26
C GLN A 163 -7.49 3.29 12.41
N TRP A 164 -7.79 3.83 13.61
CA TRP A 164 -6.99 3.66 14.81
C TRP A 164 -6.82 2.20 15.20
N ASN A 165 -7.92 1.45 15.28
CA ASN A 165 -7.92 0.04 15.66
C ASN A 165 -7.20 -0.83 14.61
N GLU A 166 -7.30 -0.50 13.33
CA GLU A 166 -6.55 -1.21 12.28
C GLU A 166 -5.05 -0.91 12.32
N MET A 167 -4.64 0.30 12.69
CA MET A 167 -3.21 0.62 12.92
C MET A 167 -2.67 -0.15 14.11
N ASP A 168 -3.42 -0.23 15.22
CA ASP A 168 -3.05 -1.04 16.37
C ASP A 168 -2.91 -2.52 15.99
N ARG A 169 -3.97 -3.09 15.40
CA ARG A 169 -3.98 -4.50 15.00
C ARG A 169 -2.88 -4.85 13.99
N CYS A 170 -2.76 -4.10 12.90
CA CYS A 170 -1.84 -4.46 11.82
C CYS A 170 -0.38 -4.12 12.15
N SER A 171 -0.15 -2.90 12.61
CA SER A 171 1.21 -2.36 12.75
C SER A 171 1.82 -2.66 14.11
N ILE A 172 1.02 -2.80 15.17
CA ILE A 172 1.55 -3.09 16.51
C ILE A 172 1.54 -4.60 16.76
N GLN A 173 0.42 -5.28 16.49
CA GLN A 173 0.25 -6.69 16.90
C GLN A 173 0.76 -7.71 15.87
N THR A 174 0.64 -7.47 14.56
CA THR A 174 0.86 -8.51 13.52
C THR A 174 2.02 -8.25 12.57
N TYR A 175 2.93 -7.33 12.89
CA TYR A 175 4.14 -6.99 12.10
C TYR A 175 3.86 -6.52 10.65
N ALA A 176 2.60 -6.24 10.30
CA ALA A 176 2.19 -6.11 8.91
C ALA A 176 2.52 -4.72 8.35
N LEU A 177 2.91 -4.69 7.08
CA LEU A 177 2.93 -3.46 6.27
C LEU A 177 1.48 -2.97 6.07
N LEU A 178 1.15 -1.82 6.64
CA LEU A 178 -0.20 -1.26 6.54
C LEU A 178 -0.27 -0.14 5.50
N TRP A 179 -1.32 -0.17 4.68
CA TRP A 179 -1.69 0.89 3.76
C TRP A 179 -2.99 1.56 4.19
N ILE A 180 -2.94 2.87 4.40
CA ILE A 180 -4.09 3.71 4.72
C ILE A 180 -4.43 4.54 3.50
N VAL A 181 -5.54 4.19 2.86
CA VAL A 181 -5.94 4.73 1.56
C VAL A 181 -7.26 5.49 1.69
N GLY A 182 -7.39 6.60 0.98
CA GLY A 182 -8.66 7.32 0.88
C GLY A 182 -8.53 8.69 0.22
N PRO A 183 -9.65 9.34 -0.13
CA PRO A 183 -9.61 10.63 -0.82
C PRO A 183 -8.91 11.73 -0.01
N PRO A 184 -8.39 12.80 -0.64
CA PRO A 184 -7.87 13.96 0.07
C PRO A 184 -8.90 14.57 1.03
N GLY A 185 -8.44 15.16 2.14
CA GLY A 185 -9.34 15.84 3.10
C GLY A 185 -10.12 14.91 4.03
N THR A 186 -10.06 13.59 3.87
CA THR A 186 -10.76 12.64 4.75
C THR A 186 -10.06 12.42 6.09
N GLY A 187 -9.03 13.18 6.45
CA GLY A 187 -8.41 13.11 7.79
C GLY A 187 -7.55 11.88 8.09
N LYS A 188 -7.10 11.15 7.07
CA LYS A 188 -6.22 9.96 7.20
C LYS A 188 -4.91 10.31 7.90
N SER A 189 -4.19 11.29 7.37
CA SER A 189 -2.90 11.76 7.86
C SER A 189 -3.03 12.31 9.27
N CYS A 190 -4.09 13.09 9.54
CA CYS A 190 -4.35 13.61 10.87
C CYS A 190 -4.61 12.49 11.91
N THR A 191 -5.40 11.48 11.54
CA THR A 191 -5.68 10.32 12.40
C THR A 191 -4.41 9.51 12.66
N ALA A 192 -3.60 9.28 11.62
CA ALA A 192 -2.34 8.56 11.75
C ALA A 192 -1.31 9.35 12.60
N LEU A 193 -1.26 10.67 12.45
CA LEU A 193 -0.40 11.53 13.28
C LEU A 193 -0.83 11.48 14.74
N ALA A 194 -2.13 11.51 15.03
CA ALA A 194 -2.66 11.38 16.39
C ALA A 194 -2.28 10.04 17.02
N PHE A 195 -2.45 8.94 16.27
CA PHE A 195 -2.01 7.61 16.69
C PHE A 195 -0.50 7.59 16.95
N ALA A 196 0.29 8.10 16.01
CA ALA A 196 1.74 8.20 16.12
C ALA A 196 2.20 9.00 17.35
N CYS A 197 1.44 10.03 17.73
CA CYS A 197 1.70 10.85 18.93
C CYS A 197 1.31 10.13 20.24
N ALA A 198 0.30 9.25 20.19
CA ALA A 198 -0.24 8.53 21.34
C ALA A 198 0.47 7.21 21.68
N LEU A 199 1.27 6.67 20.75
CA LEU A 199 2.06 5.46 20.97
C LEU A 199 2.95 5.58 22.21
N ASP A 200 3.03 4.48 22.96
CA ASP A 200 3.85 4.38 24.17
C ASP A 200 5.34 4.54 23.84
N ARG A 201 5.89 5.66 24.29
CA ARG A 201 7.28 6.07 24.06
C ARG A 201 8.31 5.23 24.82
N ALA A 202 7.88 4.41 25.77
CA ALA A 202 8.75 3.45 26.43
C ALA A 202 9.15 2.30 25.49
N TYR A 203 8.27 1.93 24.56
CA TYR A 203 8.44 0.80 23.65
C TYR A 203 8.72 1.21 22.20
N TRP A 204 8.17 2.34 21.77
CA TRP A 204 8.15 2.75 20.37
C TRP A 204 8.91 4.05 20.11
N ASP A 205 9.89 3.95 19.22
CA ASP A 205 10.40 5.09 18.48
C ASP A 205 9.50 5.34 17.26
N VAL A 206 9.15 6.59 17.01
CA VAL A 206 8.30 6.95 15.88
C VAL A 206 9.07 7.85 14.94
N LEU A 207 9.03 7.51 13.65
CA LEU A 207 9.54 8.34 12.57
C LEU A 207 8.39 8.67 11.62
N TRP A 208 7.98 9.93 11.62
CA TRP A 208 6.96 10.46 10.73
C TRP A 208 7.63 11.16 9.54
N ILE A 209 7.24 10.80 8.33
CA ILE A 209 7.77 11.36 7.08
C ILE A 209 6.58 11.85 6.26
N HIS A 210 6.44 13.16 6.06
CA HIS A 210 5.41 13.74 5.21
C HIS A 210 6.01 14.34 3.96
N TYR A 211 5.59 13.83 2.81
CA TYR A 211 5.97 14.37 1.51
C TYR A 211 5.05 15.52 1.08
N SER A 212 5.59 16.74 1.01
CA SER A 212 4.88 17.91 0.53
C SER A 212 5.16 18.16 -0.94
N ARG A 213 4.24 17.71 -1.80
CA ARG A 213 4.30 17.95 -3.26
C ARG A 213 4.33 19.41 -3.67
N ARG A 214 3.72 20.29 -2.87
CA ARG A 214 3.68 21.72 -3.17
C ARG A 214 5.05 22.37 -3.04
N TYR A 215 5.89 21.83 -2.16
CA TYR A 215 7.16 22.44 -1.80
C TYR A 215 8.36 21.53 -2.09
N GLU A 216 8.11 20.35 -2.66
CA GLU A 216 9.13 19.40 -3.13
C GLU A 216 10.16 19.02 -2.05
N TYR A 217 9.65 18.80 -0.83
CA TYR A 217 10.45 18.34 0.31
C TYR A 217 9.68 17.36 1.18
N PHE A 218 10.43 16.66 2.04
CA PHE A 218 9.92 15.77 3.06
C PHE A 218 10.16 16.38 4.44
N ASN A 219 9.09 16.53 5.21
CA ASN A 219 9.20 16.81 6.63
C ASN A 219 9.44 15.49 7.35
N CYS A 220 10.52 15.39 8.11
CA CYS A 220 10.82 14.22 8.91
C CYS A 220 10.77 14.61 10.38
N VAL A 221 10.01 13.85 11.17
CA VAL A 221 9.86 14.06 12.60
C VAL A 221 10.17 12.76 13.31
N ARG A 222 11.11 12.81 14.25
CA ARG A 222 11.37 11.72 15.18
C ARG A 222 10.78 12.05 16.53
N LEU A 223 10.04 11.10 17.11
CA LEU A 223 9.53 11.17 18.46
C LEU A 223 10.17 10.04 19.28
N HIS A 224 10.91 10.43 20.32
CA HIS A 224 11.63 9.51 21.20
C HIS A 224 11.56 10.04 22.65
N GLY A 225 11.01 9.23 23.55
CA GLY A 225 10.72 9.70 24.91
C GLY A 225 9.83 10.95 24.88
N ASN A 226 10.23 11.98 25.63
CA ASN A 226 9.57 13.29 25.65
C ASN A 226 10.20 14.32 24.68
N MET A 227 11.00 13.85 23.73
CA MET A 227 11.67 14.69 22.75
C MET A 227 11.09 14.49 21.36
N LYS A 228 11.06 15.59 20.62
CA LYS A 228 10.77 15.65 19.20
C LYS A 228 11.94 16.27 18.48
N ALA A 229 12.40 15.60 17.42
CA ALA A 229 13.38 16.12 16.49
C ALA A 229 12.70 16.35 15.14
N VAL A 230 12.97 17.47 14.48
CA VAL A 230 12.43 17.79 13.16
C VAL A 230 13.58 18.11 12.20
N CYS A 231 13.53 17.56 11.00
CA CYS A 231 14.37 17.97 9.89
C CYS A 231 13.59 18.01 8.57
N VAL A 232 14.13 18.69 7.57
CA VAL A 232 13.54 18.76 6.23
C VAL A 232 14.59 18.29 5.23
N ILE A 233 14.20 17.38 4.35
CA ILE A 233 15.06 16.92 3.23
C ILE A 233 14.37 17.23 1.91
N LYS A 234 15.14 17.60 0.90
CA LYS A 234 14.61 17.92 -0.43
C LYS A 234 14.45 16.65 -1.27
N GLU A 235 13.60 16.70 -2.29
CA GLU A 235 13.48 15.60 -3.25
C GLU A 235 14.82 15.21 -3.89
N GLU A 236 15.65 16.20 -4.22
CA GLU A 236 16.95 16.02 -4.88
C GLU A 236 17.96 15.26 -4.01
N THR A 237 17.79 15.25 -2.69
CA THR A 237 18.71 14.59 -1.75
C THR A 237 18.14 13.31 -1.14
N ILE A 238 16.96 12.86 -1.58
CA ILE A 238 16.24 11.71 -1.01
C ILE A 238 17.06 10.41 -1.03
N ASP A 239 17.91 10.23 -2.05
CA ASP A 239 18.78 9.05 -2.18
C ASP A 239 19.91 9.03 -1.15
N ARG A 240 20.35 10.21 -0.72
CA ARG A 240 21.44 10.39 0.24
C ARG A 240 20.92 10.47 1.67
N ASP A 241 19.91 11.29 1.92
CA ASP A 241 19.54 11.71 3.29
C ASP A 241 18.55 10.76 3.97
N LEU A 242 17.54 10.24 3.24
CA LEU A 242 16.54 9.37 3.85
C LEU A 242 17.13 8.06 4.42
N PRO A 243 18.08 7.37 3.75
CA PRO A 243 18.77 6.23 4.37
C PRO A 243 19.48 6.61 5.68
N ALA A 244 20.09 7.78 5.77
CA ALA A 244 20.73 8.25 7.00
C ALA A 244 19.70 8.50 8.12
N ILE A 245 18.53 9.06 7.79
CA ILE A 245 17.43 9.26 8.74
C ILE A 245 16.88 7.93 9.25
N LEU A 246 16.65 6.96 8.35
CA LEU A 246 16.15 5.62 8.68
C LEU A 246 17.16 4.84 9.54
N ASN A 247 18.43 4.86 9.16
CA ASN A 247 19.49 4.14 9.87
C ASN A 247 19.88 4.78 11.20
N GLY A 248 19.58 6.06 11.38
CA GLY A 248 19.78 6.72 12.68
C GLY A 248 18.79 6.27 13.74
N THR A 249 17.83 5.38 13.44
CA THR A 249 16.81 4.87 14.40
C THR A 249 17.43 3.91 15.42
N SER A 250 16.79 3.75 16.58
CA SER A 250 17.32 2.88 17.62
C SER A 250 17.39 1.43 17.13
N GLN A 251 18.54 0.78 17.31
CA GLN A 251 18.68 -0.65 17.04
C GLN A 251 18.15 -1.52 18.18
N GLU A 252 17.97 -0.95 19.36
CA GLU A 252 17.53 -1.65 20.56
C GLU A 252 15.99 -1.70 20.66
N ARG A 253 15.33 -0.60 20.29
CA ARG A 253 13.87 -0.44 20.42
C ARG A 253 13.11 -0.75 19.13
N GLN A 254 11.81 -0.94 19.26
CA GLN A 254 10.93 -1.06 18.10
C GLN A 254 10.72 0.33 17.50
N THR A 255 10.77 0.41 16.18
CA THR A 255 10.57 1.66 15.44
C THR A 255 9.41 1.50 14.48
N ILE A 256 8.52 2.49 14.43
CA ILE A 256 7.46 2.59 13.44
C ILE A 256 7.64 3.83 12.56
N VAL A 257 7.63 3.60 11.25
CA VAL A 257 7.69 4.65 10.23
C VAL A 257 6.30 4.89 9.67
N PHE A 258 5.89 6.15 9.68
CA PHE A 258 4.71 6.63 8.95
C PHE A 258 5.18 7.40 7.71
N LEU A 259 4.91 6.86 6.52
CA LEU A 259 5.16 7.53 5.25
C LEU A 259 3.85 8.15 4.74
N ASP A 260 3.68 9.44 4.97
CA ASP A 260 2.51 10.22 4.59
C ASP A 260 2.71 11.03 3.32
N GLY A 261 1.62 11.21 2.56
CA GLY A 261 1.63 11.94 1.31
C GLY A 261 2.18 11.15 0.12
N TYR A 262 2.27 9.81 0.23
CA TYR A 262 2.73 8.98 -0.90
C TYR A 262 1.81 9.13 -2.12
N VAL A 263 2.45 9.27 -3.28
CA VAL A 263 1.83 9.39 -4.61
C VAL A 263 2.68 8.60 -5.61
N LYS A 264 2.12 7.58 -6.24
CA LYS A 264 2.82 6.69 -7.20
C LYS A 264 3.49 7.42 -8.37
N SER A 265 2.90 8.53 -8.85
CA SER A 265 3.48 9.32 -9.94
C SER A 265 4.68 10.17 -9.53
N SER A 266 4.96 10.33 -8.24
CA SER A 266 6.15 11.06 -7.76
C SER A 266 7.35 10.12 -7.73
N LYS A 267 8.39 10.44 -8.51
CA LYS A 267 9.68 9.71 -8.47
C LYS A 267 10.30 9.76 -7.07
N ALA A 268 10.27 10.92 -6.42
CA ALA A 268 10.79 11.08 -5.07
C ALA A 268 9.93 10.33 -4.04
N GLY A 269 8.60 10.40 -4.15
CA GLY A 269 7.67 9.65 -3.30
C GLY A 269 7.86 8.13 -3.43
N GLU A 270 8.06 7.62 -4.64
CA GLU A 270 8.35 6.21 -4.89
C GLU A 270 9.75 5.81 -4.38
N ALA A 271 10.76 6.66 -4.59
CA ALA A 271 12.10 6.45 -4.03
C ALA A 271 12.08 6.41 -2.50
N ALA A 272 11.27 7.25 -1.85
CA ALA A 272 11.07 7.24 -0.41
C ALA A 272 10.36 5.95 0.05
N ARG A 273 9.30 5.55 -0.64
CA ARG A 273 8.58 4.30 -0.35
C ARG A 273 9.48 3.08 -0.45
N LEU A 274 10.27 2.96 -1.52
CA LEU A 274 11.19 1.84 -1.72
C LEU A 274 12.28 1.77 -0.65
N LYS A 275 12.74 2.92 -0.13
CA LYS A 275 13.70 2.96 0.99
C LYS A 275 13.05 2.56 2.31
N CYS A 276 11.88 3.11 2.63
CA CYS A 276 11.15 2.74 3.84
C CYS A 276 10.78 1.25 3.82
N LYS A 277 10.36 0.73 2.66
CA LYS A 277 10.06 -0.70 2.49
C LYS A 277 11.30 -1.57 2.73
N ARG A 278 12.45 -1.21 2.14
CA ARG A 278 13.71 -1.95 2.38
C ARG A 278 14.09 -1.93 3.86
N TRP A 279 14.04 -0.76 4.49
CA TRP A 279 14.30 -0.62 5.92
C TRP A 279 13.37 -1.49 6.78
N HIS A 280 12.08 -1.55 6.45
CA HIS A 280 11.14 -2.45 7.14
C HIS A 280 11.52 -3.93 6.98
N GLN A 281 11.88 -4.35 5.76
CA GLN A 281 12.27 -5.72 5.43
C GLN A 281 13.60 -6.15 6.08
N GLU A 282 14.47 -5.21 6.45
CA GLU A 282 15.71 -5.52 7.17
C GLU A 282 15.43 -6.11 8.57
N ASN A 283 14.29 -5.76 9.19
CA ASN A 283 13.87 -6.33 10.46
C ASN A 283 12.36 -6.18 10.69
N GLU A 284 11.55 -7.05 10.11
CA GLU A 284 10.08 -6.94 10.19
C GLU A 284 9.55 -7.06 11.63
N ILE A 285 10.34 -7.64 12.55
CA ILE A 285 10.01 -7.78 13.97
C ILE A 285 10.21 -6.48 14.75
N LYS A 286 11.21 -5.66 14.41
CA LYS A 286 11.47 -4.37 15.08
C LYS A 286 11.01 -3.15 14.29
N HIS A 287 10.92 -3.26 12.97
CA HIS A 287 10.61 -2.16 12.07
C HIS A 287 9.18 -2.31 11.58
N ARG A 288 8.35 -1.30 11.78
CA ARG A 288 6.98 -1.22 11.27
C ARG A 288 6.87 -0.12 10.24
N LEU A 289 6.04 -0.34 9.22
CA LEU A 289 5.80 0.64 8.18
C LEU A 289 4.31 0.82 7.94
N VAL A 290 3.88 2.08 8.01
CA VAL A 290 2.53 2.52 7.67
C VAL A 290 2.63 3.53 6.53
N CYS A 291 2.09 3.17 5.37
CA CYS A 291 2.01 4.05 4.21
C CYS A 291 0.63 4.72 4.16
N ILE A 292 0.60 6.05 4.10
CA ILE A 292 -0.63 6.83 3.98
C ILE A 292 -0.62 7.52 2.63
N CYS A 293 -1.65 7.26 1.83
CA CYS A 293 -1.73 7.78 0.47
C CYS A 293 -3.13 8.24 0.10
N SER A 294 -3.19 9.18 -0.84
CA SER A 294 -4.45 9.56 -1.46
C SER A 294 -4.90 8.45 -2.42
N MET A 295 -6.19 8.05 -2.37
CA MET A 295 -6.77 7.02 -3.26
C MET A 295 -6.49 7.27 -4.76
N ALA A 296 -6.28 8.53 -5.16
CA ALA A 296 -5.90 8.89 -6.53
C ALA A 296 -4.56 8.31 -7.02
N THR A 297 -3.87 7.47 -6.24
CA THR A 297 -2.48 7.07 -6.50
C THR A 297 -2.17 5.59 -6.27
N LEU A 298 -3.14 4.78 -5.83
CA LEU A 298 -3.01 3.33 -5.84
C LEU A 298 -3.91 2.79 -6.95
N GLU A 299 -3.30 2.38 -8.06
CA GLU A 299 -3.92 1.47 -9.01
C GLU A 299 -4.23 0.18 -8.25
N LEU A 300 -5.51 -0.02 -7.90
CA LEU A 300 -5.96 -1.20 -7.15
C LEU A 300 -6.08 -2.46 -8.02
N SER A 301 -5.67 -2.42 -9.29
CA SER A 301 -5.38 -3.60 -10.10
C SER A 301 -4.55 -3.24 -11.34
N HIS A 302 -3.48 -4.00 -11.62
CA HIS A 302 -2.66 -3.86 -12.84
C HIS A 302 -3.23 -4.61 -14.05
N LYS A 303 -4.39 -5.26 -13.88
CA LYS A 303 -5.00 -6.16 -14.87
C LYS A 303 -6.51 -5.96 -14.98
N GLY A 304 -7.06 -4.81 -14.58
CA GLY A 304 -8.51 -4.66 -14.51
C GLY A 304 -9.12 -5.49 -13.39
N ILE A 305 -10.44 -5.66 -13.40
CA ILE A 305 -11.22 -6.25 -12.31
C ILE A 305 -12.14 -7.32 -12.89
N ASP A 306 -11.94 -8.56 -12.47
CA ASP A 306 -12.88 -9.66 -12.72
C ASP A 306 -14.08 -9.49 -11.79
N TRP A 307 -15.29 -9.63 -12.32
CA TRP A 307 -16.53 -9.53 -11.58
C TRP A 307 -17.52 -10.62 -11.98
N SER A 308 -18.41 -10.95 -11.05
CA SER A 308 -19.45 -11.98 -11.26
C SER A 308 -20.84 -11.43 -11.06
N TYR A 309 -21.84 -11.99 -11.73
CA TYR A 309 -23.24 -11.66 -11.52
C TYR A 309 -24.13 -12.89 -11.73
N TRP A 310 -25.33 -12.87 -11.17
CA TRP A 310 -26.32 -13.92 -11.40
C TRP A 310 -27.25 -13.53 -12.54
N GLU A 311 -27.40 -14.44 -13.51
CA GLU A 311 -28.39 -14.34 -14.58
C GLU A 311 -29.18 -15.65 -14.61
N GLU A 312 -30.49 -15.59 -14.38
CA GLU A 312 -31.39 -16.77 -14.40
C GLU A 312 -30.85 -17.97 -13.61
N SER A 313 -30.29 -17.72 -12.42
CA SER A 313 -29.67 -18.73 -11.53
C SER A 313 -28.35 -19.33 -12.03
N THR A 314 -27.73 -18.75 -13.05
CA THR A 314 -26.37 -19.08 -13.50
C THR A 314 -25.42 -17.95 -13.16
N MET A 315 -24.31 -18.28 -12.50
CA MET A 315 -23.27 -17.28 -12.21
C MET A 315 -22.44 -17.06 -13.47
N LYS A 316 -22.49 -15.83 -13.99
CA LYS A 316 -21.65 -15.37 -15.09
C LYS A 316 -20.47 -14.57 -14.55
N ARG A 317 -19.40 -14.56 -15.33
CA ARG A 317 -18.16 -13.83 -15.04
C ARG A 317 -17.81 -12.96 -16.22
N ASP A 318 -17.32 -11.78 -15.93
CA ASP A 318 -16.86 -10.82 -16.91
C ASP A 318 -15.73 -9.97 -16.29
N ARG A 319 -15.12 -9.09 -17.07
CA ARG A 319 -13.96 -8.32 -16.66
C ARG A 319 -14.05 -6.89 -17.13
N TRP A 320 -13.80 -5.95 -16.22
CA TRP A 320 -13.53 -4.56 -16.59
C TRP A 320 -12.03 -4.38 -16.74
N GLU A 321 -11.57 -3.99 -17.93
CA GLU A 321 -10.16 -3.70 -18.16
C GLU A 321 -9.70 -2.47 -17.37
N GLN A 322 -8.39 -2.35 -17.20
CA GLN A 322 -7.79 -1.16 -16.61
C GLN A 322 -8.11 0.07 -17.48
N SER A 323 -8.49 1.17 -16.84
CA SER A 323 -8.78 2.43 -17.52
C SER A 323 -8.38 3.62 -16.65
N ASP A 324 -8.04 4.73 -17.30
CA ASP A 324 -7.80 5.99 -16.63
C ASP A 324 -9.12 6.60 -16.14
N VAL A 325 -9.09 7.18 -14.94
CA VAL A 325 -10.27 7.79 -14.32
C VAL A 325 -10.14 9.30 -14.31
N VAL A 326 -11.12 9.99 -14.87
CA VAL A 326 -11.19 11.45 -14.85
C VAL A 326 -12.07 11.93 -13.69
N PHE A 327 -11.52 12.81 -12.87
CA PHE A 327 -12.28 13.38 -11.75
C PHE A 327 -13.09 14.60 -12.19
N PHE A 328 -14.34 14.69 -11.74
CA PHE A 328 -15.21 15.83 -12.01
C PHE A 328 -15.96 16.28 -10.76
N ASP A 329 -16.44 17.53 -10.77
CA ASP A 329 -17.26 18.08 -9.68
C ASP A 329 -18.74 18.05 -10.09
N PRO A 330 -19.57 17.17 -9.49
CA PRO A 330 -20.98 17.04 -9.81
C PRO A 330 -21.78 18.33 -9.61
N ASP A 331 -21.30 19.28 -8.80
CA ASP A 331 -22.02 20.53 -8.53
C ASP A 331 -21.74 21.61 -9.59
N LYS A 332 -20.69 21.45 -10.40
CA LYS A 332 -20.37 22.40 -11.48
C LYS A 332 -21.37 22.28 -12.63
N HIS A 333 -21.57 23.39 -13.33
CA HIS A 333 -22.62 23.49 -14.36
C HIS A 333 -22.32 22.68 -15.64
N LYS A 334 -21.06 22.35 -15.91
CA LYS A 334 -20.64 21.58 -17.09
C LYS A 334 -19.62 20.51 -16.71
N VAL A 335 -19.71 19.37 -17.40
CA VAL A 335 -18.63 18.37 -17.43
C VAL A 335 -17.58 18.87 -18.43
N SER A 336 -16.39 19.24 -17.95
CA SER A 336 -15.31 19.83 -18.77
C SER A 336 -14.35 18.80 -19.35
N VAL A 337 -14.79 17.55 -19.51
CA VAL A 337 -13.97 16.40 -19.90
C VAL A 337 -14.36 15.99 -21.32
N SER A 338 -13.37 15.63 -22.17
CA SER A 338 -13.68 15.02 -23.47
C SER A 338 -14.21 13.61 -23.24
N LEU A 339 -15.34 13.28 -23.86
CA LEU A 339 -16.02 11.99 -23.74
C LEU A 339 -16.05 11.24 -25.08
N ASP A 340 -15.15 11.58 -26.01
CA ASP A 340 -15.12 10.99 -27.36
C ASP A 340 -14.70 9.51 -27.37
N ASP A 341 -13.88 9.12 -26.39
CA ASP A 341 -13.52 7.74 -26.10
C ASP A 341 -14.23 7.23 -24.83
N PRO A 342 -14.38 5.90 -24.68
CA PRO A 342 -14.98 5.32 -23.48
C PRO A 342 -14.23 5.75 -22.22
N THR A 343 -14.92 6.48 -21.34
CA THR A 343 -14.28 7.22 -20.25
C THR A 343 -14.89 6.83 -18.91
N TRP A 344 -14.04 6.49 -17.95
CA TRP A 344 -14.42 6.40 -16.54
C TRP A 344 -14.28 7.76 -15.87
N MET A 345 -15.30 8.13 -15.11
CA MET A 345 -15.38 9.39 -14.37
C MET A 345 -15.68 9.11 -12.91
N ALA A 346 -15.14 9.94 -12.00
CA ALA A 346 -15.46 9.86 -10.57
C ALA A 346 -15.69 11.25 -9.96
N PRO A 347 -16.66 11.42 -9.05
CA PRO A 347 -16.80 12.65 -8.27
C PRO A 347 -15.52 12.99 -7.48
N VAL A 348 -15.16 14.27 -7.42
CA VAL A 348 -14.01 14.76 -6.63
C VAL A 348 -14.18 14.58 -5.13
N LYS A 349 -15.42 14.63 -4.61
CA LYS A 349 -15.71 14.36 -3.20
C LYS A 349 -16.41 13.02 -3.04
N TRP A 350 -16.00 12.30 -2.00
CA TRP A 350 -16.65 11.08 -1.56
C TRP A 350 -18.11 11.34 -1.17
N ASN A 351 -19.03 10.46 -1.61
CA ASN A 351 -20.48 10.55 -1.35
C ASN A 351 -21.16 11.82 -1.90
N GLN A 352 -20.56 12.46 -2.91
CA GLN A 352 -21.17 13.56 -3.64
C GLN A 352 -21.78 12.99 -4.92
N GLY A 353 -23.11 12.82 -4.95
CA GLY A 353 -23.81 12.40 -6.16
C GLY A 353 -24.46 11.01 -6.13
N GLY A 354 -24.49 10.29 -5.01
CA GLY A 354 -25.19 9.00 -4.93
C GLY A 354 -24.57 7.83 -5.73
N TYR A 355 -23.46 8.06 -6.44
CA TYR A 355 -22.65 7.07 -7.16
C TYR A 355 -21.16 7.31 -6.89
N ASP A 356 -20.34 6.26 -7.06
CA ASP A 356 -18.89 6.29 -6.83
C ASP A 356 -18.10 6.48 -8.14
N ALA A 357 -18.63 5.97 -9.25
CA ALA A 357 -18.05 6.16 -10.58
C ALA A 357 -19.14 6.17 -11.65
N VAL A 358 -18.82 6.76 -12.80
CA VAL A 358 -19.68 6.81 -13.98
C VAL A 358 -18.84 6.48 -15.20
N PHE A 359 -19.24 5.49 -15.96
CA PHE A 359 -18.66 5.17 -17.26
C PHE A 359 -19.54 5.73 -18.36
N VAL A 360 -18.93 6.42 -19.32
CA VAL A 360 -19.62 6.97 -20.48
C VAL A 360 -18.98 6.41 -21.74
N ASN A 361 -19.76 5.73 -22.56
CA ASN A 361 -19.36 5.26 -23.87
C ASN A 361 -20.28 5.87 -24.94
N LYS A 362 -19.79 6.93 -25.61
CA LYS A 362 -20.52 7.58 -26.70
C LYS A 362 -20.82 6.65 -27.87
N ARG A 363 -19.92 5.72 -28.19
CA ARG A 363 -20.07 4.84 -29.36
C ARG A 363 -21.20 3.83 -29.18
N GLU A 364 -21.41 3.40 -27.94
CA GLU A 364 -22.47 2.47 -27.55
C GLU A 364 -23.72 3.18 -27.00
N ASN A 365 -23.71 4.52 -26.95
CA ASN A 365 -24.76 5.34 -26.30
C ASN A 365 -25.08 4.86 -24.88
N LEU A 366 -24.05 4.52 -24.11
CA LEU A 366 -24.15 3.91 -22.79
C LEU A 366 -23.65 4.88 -21.70
N VAL A 367 -24.46 5.05 -20.65
CA VAL A 367 -24.04 5.66 -19.39
C VAL A 367 -24.23 4.65 -18.27
N ARG A 368 -23.16 4.26 -17.59
CA ARG A 368 -23.20 3.31 -16.49
C ARG A 368 -22.77 3.99 -15.20
N PHE A 369 -23.66 4.02 -14.23
CA PHE A 369 -23.38 4.42 -12.86
C PHE A 369 -22.92 3.21 -12.06
N VAL A 370 -21.91 3.42 -11.22
CA VAL A 370 -21.36 2.40 -10.33
C VAL A 370 -21.46 2.90 -8.90
N GLN A 371 -21.98 2.05 -8.04
CA GLN A 371 -22.12 2.31 -6.62
C GLN A 371 -21.56 1.15 -5.81
N VAL A 372 -20.48 1.41 -5.07
CA VAL A 372 -19.77 0.41 -4.29
C VAL A 372 -20.34 0.39 -2.88
N THR A 373 -20.82 -0.77 -2.44
CA THR A 373 -21.43 -0.90 -1.11
C THR A 373 -21.01 -2.17 -0.40
N ARG A 374 -20.73 -2.01 0.91
CA ARG A 374 -20.57 -3.12 1.86
C ARG A 374 -21.80 -3.29 2.76
N ALA A 375 -22.84 -2.48 2.59
CA ALA A 375 -24.07 -2.59 3.37
C ALA A 375 -25.01 -3.63 2.74
N GLY A 376 -25.77 -4.36 3.55
CA GLY A 376 -26.80 -5.29 3.04
C GLY A 376 -28.05 -4.58 2.51
N LYS A 377 -28.21 -3.29 2.86
CA LYS A 377 -29.26 -2.39 2.40
C LYS A 377 -28.62 -1.03 2.14
N HIS A 378 -28.96 -0.40 1.02
CA HIS A 378 -28.47 0.94 0.67
C HIS A 378 -29.65 1.88 0.42
N THR A 379 -29.46 3.18 0.65
CA THR A 379 -30.45 4.21 0.27
C THR A 379 -30.20 4.66 -1.16
N PHE A 380 -31.25 4.71 -1.98
CA PHE A 380 -31.19 5.20 -3.35
C PHE A 380 -31.87 6.57 -3.43
N ASP A 381 -31.17 7.56 -3.99
CA ASP A 381 -31.71 8.91 -4.25
C ASP A 381 -31.55 9.23 -5.74
N PRO A 382 -32.65 9.24 -6.53
CA PRO A 382 -32.61 9.44 -7.98
C PRO A 382 -32.12 10.84 -8.39
N THR A 383 -32.21 11.83 -7.49
CA THR A 383 -31.96 13.25 -7.79
C THR A 383 -30.59 13.47 -8.40
N TYR A 384 -29.57 12.78 -7.87
CA TYR A 384 -28.20 12.95 -8.33
C TYR A 384 -27.93 12.33 -9.70
N PHE A 385 -28.58 11.22 -10.01
CA PHE A 385 -28.47 10.52 -11.30
C PHE A 385 -29.11 11.38 -12.40
N VAL A 386 -30.33 11.88 -12.15
CA VAL A 386 -31.05 12.80 -13.04
C VAL A 386 -30.20 14.05 -13.32
N ALA A 387 -29.66 14.68 -12.27
CA ALA A 387 -28.86 15.89 -12.42
C ALA A 387 -27.62 15.69 -13.30
N LEU A 388 -26.92 14.55 -13.21
CA LEU A 388 -25.78 14.28 -14.09
C LEU A 388 -26.22 13.96 -15.51
N LEU A 389 -27.24 13.12 -15.68
CA LEU A 389 -27.77 12.77 -17.01
C LEU A 389 -28.17 14.02 -17.80
N ASN A 390 -28.85 14.97 -17.16
CA ASN A 390 -29.23 16.23 -17.80
C ASN A 390 -28.03 17.08 -18.20
N LYS A 391 -26.95 17.08 -17.41
CA LYS A 391 -25.70 17.78 -17.76
C LYS A 391 -24.99 17.12 -18.94
N LEU A 392 -24.97 15.78 -18.98
CA LEU A 392 -24.37 15.02 -20.08
C LEU A 392 -25.16 15.25 -21.38
N ALA A 393 -26.48 15.16 -21.35
CA ALA A 393 -27.34 15.42 -22.50
C ALA A 393 -27.27 16.88 -22.99
N ALA A 394 -27.12 17.84 -22.08
CA ALA A 394 -27.05 19.25 -22.46
C ALA A 394 -25.72 19.68 -23.09
N GLY A 395 -24.63 18.93 -22.88
CA GLY A 395 -23.29 19.43 -23.20
C GLY A 395 -22.31 18.43 -23.82
N ALA A 396 -22.59 17.13 -23.77
CA ALA A 396 -21.59 16.13 -24.14
C ALA A 396 -22.12 14.96 -24.98
N LEU A 397 -23.40 14.58 -24.82
CA LEU A 397 -24.00 13.41 -25.46
C LEU A 397 -25.19 13.82 -26.32
N ASN A 398 -25.26 13.30 -27.54
CA ASN A 398 -26.35 13.55 -28.48
C ASN A 398 -27.43 12.46 -28.42
N GLN A 399 -27.08 11.27 -27.92
CA GLN A 399 -27.97 10.13 -27.75
C GLN A 399 -27.51 9.26 -26.56
N ILE A 400 -28.46 8.73 -25.81
CA ILE A 400 -28.27 7.78 -24.72
C ILE A 400 -29.31 6.67 -24.90
N ALA A 401 -28.86 5.48 -25.26
CA ALA A 401 -29.70 4.31 -25.49
C ALA A 401 -29.87 3.47 -24.23
N VAL A 402 -28.84 3.41 -23.38
CA VAL A 402 -28.87 2.61 -22.15
C VAL A 402 -28.30 3.40 -20.98
N VAL A 403 -29.02 3.39 -19.86
CA VAL A 403 -28.52 3.83 -18.57
C VAL A 403 -28.47 2.63 -17.62
N GLU A 404 -27.29 2.32 -17.11
CA GLU A 404 -27.10 1.20 -16.18
C GLU A 404 -26.77 1.72 -14.78
N LEU A 405 -27.31 1.05 -13.77
CA LEU A 405 -26.91 1.22 -12.38
C LEU A 405 -26.34 -0.10 -11.85
N CYS A 406 -25.04 -0.12 -11.57
CA CYS A 406 -24.32 -1.28 -11.07
C CYS A 406 -24.03 -1.12 -9.57
N PHE A 407 -24.60 -2.01 -8.76
CA PHE A 407 -24.21 -2.16 -7.35
C PHE A 407 -23.05 -3.14 -7.25
N VAL A 408 -21.90 -2.66 -6.76
CA VAL A 408 -20.71 -3.48 -6.54
C VAL A 408 -20.66 -3.91 -5.09
N VAL A 409 -20.71 -5.21 -4.85
CA VAL A 409 -20.74 -5.81 -3.52
C VAL A 409 -19.63 -6.85 -3.35
N PRO A 410 -19.21 -7.17 -2.12
CA PRO A 410 -18.32 -8.32 -1.89
C PRO A 410 -18.97 -9.61 -2.41
N MET A 411 -18.18 -10.51 -3.03
CA MET A 411 -18.69 -11.80 -3.55
C MET A 411 -19.55 -12.58 -2.56
N ALA A 412 -19.17 -12.58 -1.28
CA ALA A 412 -19.92 -13.25 -0.21
C ALA A 412 -21.35 -12.70 0.01
N ARG A 413 -21.73 -11.60 -0.65
CA ARG A 413 -23.04 -10.95 -0.53
C ARG A 413 -23.81 -10.88 -1.84
N LEU A 414 -23.22 -11.33 -2.95
CA LEU A 414 -23.83 -11.21 -4.27
C LEU A 414 -25.22 -11.87 -4.34
N GLU A 415 -25.37 -13.07 -3.77
CA GLU A 415 -26.63 -13.82 -3.80
C GLU A 415 -27.71 -13.25 -2.87
N GLY A 416 -27.31 -12.62 -1.75
CA GLY A 416 -28.23 -12.12 -0.72
C GLY A 416 -28.44 -10.61 -0.72
N PHE A 417 -27.92 -9.88 -1.71
CA PHE A 417 -28.02 -8.43 -1.75
C PHE A 417 -29.41 -7.98 -2.19
N VAL A 418 -30.05 -7.15 -1.37
CA VAL A 418 -31.37 -6.59 -1.69
C VAL A 418 -31.18 -5.29 -2.46
N LEU A 419 -31.61 -5.29 -3.72
CA LEU A 419 -31.59 -4.10 -4.57
C LEU A 419 -32.41 -2.97 -3.93
N PRO A 420 -31.84 -1.76 -3.80
CA PRO A 420 -32.55 -0.63 -3.21
C PRO A 420 -33.56 0.02 -4.17
N VAL A 421 -33.51 -0.33 -5.46
CA VAL A 421 -34.38 0.16 -6.52
C VAL A 421 -34.60 -0.96 -7.54
N SER A 422 -35.84 -1.12 -8.02
CA SER A 422 -36.16 -2.05 -9.11
C SER A 422 -35.81 -1.43 -10.47
N GLU A 423 -35.68 -2.25 -11.52
CA GLU A 423 -35.45 -1.71 -12.88
C GLU A 423 -36.58 -0.79 -13.33
N ASP A 424 -37.84 -1.15 -13.05
CA ASP A 424 -39.02 -0.33 -13.35
C ASP A 424 -39.01 1.01 -12.60
N ASP A 425 -38.61 1.02 -11.33
CA ASP A 425 -38.50 2.25 -10.55
C ASP A 425 -37.32 3.10 -11.01
N PHE A 426 -36.21 2.49 -11.41
CA PHE A 426 -35.07 3.21 -11.97
C PHE A 426 -35.42 3.85 -13.31
N GLN A 427 -36.09 3.11 -14.20
CA GLN A 427 -36.59 3.62 -15.48
C GLN A 427 -37.53 4.82 -15.27
N ARG A 428 -38.50 4.69 -14.36
CA ARG A 428 -39.50 5.75 -14.11
C ARG A 428 -38.90 6.98 -13.42
N ASN A 429 -38.09 6.79 -12.38
CA ASN A 429 -37.65 7.89 -11.52
C ASN A 429 -36.34 8.55 -11.95
N VAL A 430 -35.55 7.89 -12.80
CA VAL A 430 -34.28 8.44 -13.30
C VAL A 430 -34.35 8.72 -14.79
N VAL A 431 -34.56 7.70 -15.62
CA VAL A 431 -34.45 7.83 -17.07
C VAL A 431 -35.56 8.73 -17.63
N GLN A 432 -36.82 8.46 -17.27
CA GLN A 432 -37.95 9.28 -17.72
C GLN A 432 -37.94 10.69 -17.14
N VAL A 433 -37.50 10.87 -15.89
CA VAL A 433 -37.40 12.20 -15.27
C VAL A 433 -36.33 13.05 -15.96
N ALA A 434 -35.15 12.48 -16.19
CA ALA A 434 -34.08 13.14 -16.95
C ALA A 434 -34.54 13.56 -18.35
N SER A 435 -35.37 12.72 -18.98
CA SER A 435 -35.97 13.01 -20.30
C SER A 435 -36.99 14.16 -20.29
N SER A 436 -37.49 14.58 -19.12
CA SER A 436 -38.64 15.49 -18.99
C SER A 436 -38.33 16.87 -18.39
N GLU A 437 -37.08 17.11 -17.97
CA GLU A 437 -36.72 18.33 -17.23
C GLU A 437 -36.73 19.58 -18.17
N PRO A 438 -37.55 20.62 -17.87
CA PRO A 438 -37.77 21.73 -18.81
C PRO A 438 -36.62 22.73 -18.81
N ARG A 439 -35.81 22.76 -19.88
CA ARG A 439 -34.89 23.87 -20.19
C ARG A 439 -35.03 24.33 -21.66
N ALA A 440 -34.59 25.57 -21.91
CA ALA A 440 -34.92 26.39 -23.10
C ALA A 440 -34.60 25.80 -24.50
N THR A 441 -33.89 24.67 -24.60
CA THR A 441 -33.63 23.93 -25.84
C THR A 441 -34.47 22.64 -25.87
N ARG A 442 -35.78 22.83 -26.06
CA ARG A 442 -36.85 21.83 -25.91
C ARG A 442 -36.82 20.64 -26.89
N SER A 443 -35.98 20.65 -27.94
CA SER A 443 -36.00 19.60 -28.98
C SER A 443 -34.86 18.59 -28.89
N SER A 444 -33.71 18.94 -28.28
CA SER A 444 -32.51 18.09 -28.33
C SER A 444 -32.42 17.10 -27.17
N VAL A 445 -32.88 17.46 -25.98
CA VAL A 445 -32.80 16.59 -24.78
C VAL A 445 -33.81 15.44 -24.87
N ASP A 446 -35.06 15.73 -25.28
CA ASP A 446 -36.09 14.71 -25.51
C ASP A 446 -35.66 13.69 -26.58
N GLN A 447 -34.93 14.13 -27.61
CA GLN A 447 -34.34 13.24 -28.62
C GLN A 447 -33.16 12.43 -28.06
N THR A 448 -32.41 12.97 -27.10
CA THR A 448 -31.23 12.31 -26.53
C THR A 448 -31.62 11.01 -25.82
N PHE A 449 -32.73 10.99 -25.09
CA PHE A 449 -33.21 9.82 -24.33
C PHE A 449 -34.29 9.01 -25.06
N GLN A 450 -34.50 9.24 -26.36
CA GLN A 450 -35.53 8.53 -27.11
C GLN A 450 -35.24 7.02 -27.13
N ASN A 451 -36.19 6.23 -26.61
CA ASN A 451 -36.08 4.77 -26.42
C ASN A 451 -34.96 4.35 -25.43
N CYS A 452 -34.57 5.22 -24.51
CA CYS A 452 -33.56 4.90 -23.50
C CYS A 452 -34.07 3.85 -22.49
N ASN A 453 -33.28 2.81 -22.26
CA ASN A 453 -33.59 1.74 -21.31
C ASN A 453 -32.71 1.82 -20.05
N GLY A 454 -33.34 1.76 -18.89
CA GLY A 454 -32.75 1.72 -17.57
C GLY A 454 -32.58 0.28 -17.10
N LYS A 455 -31.36 -0.09 -16.71
CA LYS A 455 -31.05 -1.41 -16.15
C LYS A 455 -30.43 -1.28 -14.78
N VAL A 456 -30.72 -2.24 -13.90
CA VAL A 456 -30.16 -2.29 -12.55
C VAL A 456 -29.54 -3.66 -12.35
N MET A 457 -28.26 -3.69 -12.01
CA MET A 457 -27.51 -4.93 -11.85
C MET A 457 -26.70 -4.93 -10.55
N VAL A 458 -26.45 -6.13 -10.02
CA VAL A 458 -25.58 -6.36 -8.87
C VAL A 458 -24.42 -7.20 -9.34
N ILE A 459 -23.19 -6.75 -9.04
CA ILE A 459 -21.97 -7.45 -9.39
C ILE A 459 -21.14 -7.71 -8.12
N GLY A 460 -20.53 -8.89 -8.07
CA GLY A 460 -19.68 -9.34 -6.98
C GLY A 460 -18.21 -9.26 -7.35
N LEU A 461 -17.40 -8.75 -6.41
CA LEU A 461 -15.93 -8.70 -6.45
C LEU A 461 -15.28 -9.52 -5.34
#